data_AF-A0A8S8XG15-F1
#
_entry.id   AF-A0A8S8XG15-F1
#
_cell.length_a   1.000
_cell.length_b   1.000
_cell.length_c   1.000
_cell.angle_alpha   90.00
_cell.angle_beta   90.00
_cell.angle_gamma   90.00
#
_symmetry.space_group_name_H-M   'P 1'
#
loop_
_entity.id
_entity.type
_entity.pdbx_description
1 polymer ?
#
loop_
_entity_poly.entity_id
_entity_poly.type
_entity_poly.pdbx_seq_one_letter_code
_entity_poly.pdbx_strand_id
1 'polypeptide(L)' 'MDMLELGIVAWLLLTAWGAVSTLQTTATRGEKIFWMAVLAVPVLGFFGWFIMGPGSKSLPGFERSY' A
#
# COMPACT_ATOMS: atom_id res chain seq x y z
N MET A 1 21.17 3.66 -2.83
CA MET A 1 19.75 3.29 -2.81
C MET A 1 19.67 1.80 -3.02
N ASP A 2 19.19 1.09 -2.00
CA ASP A 2 19.07 -0.36 -2.02
C ASP A 2 17.84 -0.79 -2.84
N MET A 3 17.81 -2.02 -3.35
CA MET A 3 16.70 -2.50 -4.20
C MET A 3 15.32 -2.41 -3.51
N LEU A 4 15.28 -2.52 -2.19
CA LEU A 4 14.07 -2.35 -1.38
C LEU A 4 13.55 -0.90 -1.41
N GLU A 5 14.45 0.07 -1.34
CA GLU A 5 14.09 1.50 -1.40
C GLU A 5 13.53 1.84 -2.80
N LEU A 6 14.15 1.30 -3.85
CA LEU A 6 13.65 1.44 -5.22
C LEU A 6 12.27 0.81 -5.40
N GLY A 7 12.04 -0.37 -4.80
CA GLY A 7 10.74 -1.05 -4.87
C GLY A 7 9.60 -0.25 -4.23
N ILE A 8 9.84 0.33 -3.05
CA ILE A 8 8.84 1.15 -2.35
C ILE A 8 8.55 2.44 -3.12
N VAL A 9 9.58 3.12 -3.61
CA VAL A 9 9.43 4.36 -4.38
C VAL A 9 8.68 4.10 -5.69
N ALA A 10 9.04 3.04 -6.42
CA ALA A 10 8.35 2.65 -7.65
C ALA A 10 6.87 2.34 -7.41
N TRP A 11 6.55 1.64 -6.31
CA TRP A 11 5.18 1.29 -5.95
C TRP A 11 4.33 2.53 -5.61
N LEU A 12 4.89 3.49 -4.86
CA LEU A 12 4.22 4.76 -4.57
C LEU A 12 3.97 5.59 -5.84
N LEU A 13 4.96 5.66 -6.73
CA LEU A 13 4.83 6.36 -8.00
C LEU A 13 3.76 5.72 -8.89
N LEU A 14 3.69 4.39 -8.95
CA LEU A 14 2.69 3.68 -9.74
C LEU A 14 1.27 3.94 -9.22
N THR A 15 1.11 3.98 -7.90
CA THR A 15 -0.18 4.26 -7.25
C THR A 15 -0.62 5.70 -7.50
N ALA A 16 0.29 6.67 -7.36
CA ALA A 16 0.01 8.07 -7.66
C ALA A 16 -0.31 8.30 -9.15
N TRP A 17 0.43 7.66 -10.05
CA TRP A 17 0.18 7.71 -11.49
C TRP A 17 -1.20 7.17 -11.85
N GLY A 18 -1.60 6.02 -11.28
CA GLY A 18 -2.93 5.45 -11.47
C GLY A 18 -4.05 6.41 -11.03
N ALA A 19 -3.87 7.12 -9.91
CA ALA A 19 -4.83 8.10 -9.42
C ALA A 19 -4.97 9.31 -10.36
N VAL A 20 -3.85 9.88 -10.81
CA VAL A 20 -3.83 10.99 -11.78
C VAL A 20 -4.43 10.56 -13.11
N SER A 21 -4.07 9.37 -13.61
CA SER A 21 -4.59 8.81 -14.85
C SER A 21 -6.11 8.62 -14.78
N THR A 22 -6.63 8.12 -13.65
CA THR A 22 -8.07 7.97 -13.41
C THR A 22 -8.81 9.31 -13.40
N LEU A 23 -8.21 10.33 -12.76
CA LEU A 23 -8.76 11.69 -12.70
C LEU A 23 -8.82 12.35 -14.08
N GLN A 24 -7.84 12.10 -14.93
CA GLN A 24 -7.74 12.65 -16.29
C GLN A 24 -8.71 12.01 -17.29
N THR A 25 -9.32 10.87 -16.97
CA THR A 25 -10.29 10.23 -17.85
C THR A 25 -11.60 11.04 -17.97
N THR A 26 -12.24 10.99 -19.13
CA THR A 26 -13.60 11.51 -19.37
C THR A 26 -14.68 10.51 -18.92
N ALA A 27 -14.33 9.57 -18.04
CA ALA A 27 -15.26 8.53 -17.59
C ALA A 27 -16.39 9.10 -16.72
N THR A 28 -17.53 8.41 -16.73
CA THR A 28 -18.70 8.81 -15.95
C THR A 28 -18.39 8.79 -14.44
N ARG A 29 -19.19 9.52 -13.65
CA ARG A 29 -18.98 9.66 -12.19
C ARG A 29 -18.88 8.30 -11.47
N GLY A 30 -19.70 7.33 -11.88
CA GLY A 30 -19.70 5.99 -11.29
C GLY A 30 -18.42 5.22 -11.58
N GLU A 31 -17.89 5.33 -12.79
CA GLU A 31 -16.64 4.69 -13.19
C GLU A 31 -15.43 5.30 -12.47
N LYS A 32 -15.38 6.63 -12.29
CA LYS A 32 -14.31 7.26 -11.51
C LYS A 32 -14.28 6.79 -10.06
N ILE A 33 -15.45 6.66 -9.42
CA ILE A 33 -15.55 6.18 -8.04
C ILE A 33 -15.08 4.72 -7.95
N PHE A 34 -15.49 3.87 -8.90
CA PHE A 34 -15.04 2.48 -8.95
C PHE A 34 -13.51 2.37 -9.08
N TRP A 35 -12.91 3.09 -10.04
CA TRP A 35 -11.47 3.08 -10.24
C TRP A 35 -10.68 3.67 -9.07
N MET A 36 -11.19 4.74 -8.43
CA MET A 36 -10.59 5.27 -7.20
C MET A 36 -10.65 4.28 -6.05
N ALA A 37 -11.75 3.54 -5.89
CA ALA A 37 -11.87 2.50 -4.86
C ALA A 37 -10.85 1.37 -5.09
N VAL A 38 -10.65 0.95 -6.34
CA VAL A 38 -9.63 -0.05 -6.71
C VAL A 38 -8.22 0.46 -6.39
N LEU A 39 -7.93 1.73 -6.68
CA LEU A 39 -6.63 2.36 -6.38
C LEU A 39 -6.44 2.65 -4.88
N ALA A 40 -7.51 2.69 -4.08
CA ALA A 40 -7.41 2.84 -2.64
C ALA A 40 -6.95 1.54 -1.94
N VAL A 41 -7.26 0.37 -2.50
CA VAL A 41 -6.85 -0.94 -1.95
C VAL A 41 -5.34 -1.07 -1.73
N PRO A 42 -4.45 -0.75 -2.69
CA PRO A 42 -3.01 -0.83 -2.46
C PRO A 42 -2.55 0.10 -1.33
N VAL A 43 -3.09 1.33 -1.26
CA VAL A 43 -2.78 2.28 -0.19
C VAL A 43 -3.20 1.75 1.19
N LEU A 44 -4.43 1.25 1.28
CA LEU A 44 -4.98 0.68 2.52
C LEU A 44 -4.25 -0.62 2.91
N GLY A 45 -3.88 -1.45 1.94
CA GLY A 45 -3.11 -2.68 2.15
C GLY A 45 -1.70 -2.39 2.67
N PHE A 46 -1.04 -1.36 2.15
CA PHE A 46 0.24 -0.89 2.68
C PHE A 46 0.12 -0.34 4.08
N PHE A 47 -0.91 0.46 4.36
CA PHE A 47 -1.15 0.99 5.70
C PHE A 47 -1.46 -0.12 6.72
N GLY A 48 -2.25 -1.12 6.32
CA GLY A 48 -2.52 -2.31 7.13
C GLY A 48 -1.27 -3.15 7.39
N TRP A 49 -0.45 -3.38 6.37
CA TRP A 49 0.84 -4.05 6.51
C TRP A 49 1.83 -3.24 7.36
N PHE A 50 1.79 -1.91 7.34
CA PHE A 50 2.64 -1.09 8.20
C PHE A 50 2.32 -1.30 9.70
N ILE A 51 1.05 -1.52 10.03
CA ILE A 51 0.60 -1.75 11.42
C ILE A 51 0.79 -3.22 11.84
N MET A 52 0.43 -4.17 10.98
CA MET A 52 0.44 -5.61 11.28
C MET A 52 1.69 -6.34 10.76
N GLY A 53 2.63 -5.60 10.17
CA GLY A 53 3.78 -6.14 9.47
C GLY A 53 4.74 -6.91 10.37
N PRO A 54 5.71 -7.62 9.76
CA PRO A 54 6.62 -8.56 10.42
C PRO A 54 7.55 -7.94 11.49
N GLY A 55 7.42 -6.63 11.76
CA GLY A 55 8.08 -5.94 12.87
C GLY A 55 7.29 -5.97 14.20
N SER A 56 6.15 -6.65 14.28
CA SER A 56 5.47 -6.93 15.56
C SER A 56 6.34 -7.87 16.40
N LYS A 57 7.30 -7.27 17.11
CA LYS A 57 8.30 -7.97 17.92
C LYS A 57 7.60 -8.95 18.86
N SER A 58 7.84 -10.25 18.68
CA SER A 58 7.58 -11.26 19.69
C SER A 58 8.27 -10.82 20.98
N LEU A 59 7.50 -10.65 22.05
CA LEU A 59 8.00 -10.24 23.34
C LEU A 59 9.09 -11.24 23.79
N PRO A 60 10.33 -10.79 24.10
CA PRO A 60 11.39 -11.65 24.62
C PRO A 60 11.06 -12.01 26.06
N GLY A 61 10.17 -12.97 26.23
CA GLY A 61 9.74 -13.51 27.52
C GLY A 61 9.18 -14.93 27.45
N PHE A 62 9.02 -15.49 26.24
CA PHE A 62 8.45 -16.83 26.05
C PHE A 62 9.50 -17.93 25.82
N GLU A 63 10.80 -17.61 25.71
CA GLU A 63 11.88 -18.58 25.41
C GLU A 63 12.59 -19.16 26.64
N ARG A 64 12.18 -18.84 27.87
CA ARG A 64 12.87 -19.29 29.11
C ARG A 64 12.00 -20.16 30.01
N SER A 65 11.32 -21.15 29.45
CA SER A 65 10.71 -22.22 30.25
C SER A 65 10.72 -23.53 29.46
N TYR A 66 11.24 -24.59 30.09
CA TYR A 66 11.57 -25.94 29.62
C TYR A 66 13.02 -26.15 29.18
#